data_AF-A0A9D1DUR2-F1
#
_entry.id   AF-A0A9D1DUR2-F1
#
_cell.length_a   1.000
_cell.length_b   1.000
_cell.length_c   1.000
_cell.angle_alpha   90.00
_cell.angle_beta   90.00
_cell.angle_gamma   90.00
#
_symmetry.space_group_name_H-M   'P 1'
#
loop_
_entity.id
_entity.type
_entity.pdbx_description
1 polymer ?
#
loop_
_entity_poly.entity_id
_entity_poly.type
_entity_poly.pdbx_seq_one_letter_code
_entity_poly.pdbx_strand_id
1 'polypeptide(L)' 'MIDLEQKKKAKEFTEFLKDKGYEKGYAQIFWTTLLTDVFGEENVSEFIGFED' A
#
# COMPACT_ATOMS: atom_id res chain seq x y z
N MET A 1 -3.43 -4.05 -19.82
CA MET A 1 -2.15 -4.69 -19.45
C MET A 1 -1.83 -4.20 -18.05
N ILE A 2 -1.63 -5.09 -17.06
CA ILE A 2 -0.97 -4.65 -15.82
C ILE A 2 0.43 -4.20 -16.22
N ASP A 3 0.73 -2.95 -15.92
CA ASP A 3 1.99 -2.29 -16.26
C ASP A 3 3.16 -3.07 -15.64
N LEU A 4 4.25 -3.25 -16.41
CA LEU A 4 5.47 -3.89 -15.92
C LEU A 4 6.00 -3.15 -14.68
N GLU A 5 5.83 -1.83 -14.65
CA GLU A 5 6.22 -0.99 -13.53
C GLU A 5 5.36 -1.28 -12.29
N GLN A 6 4.04 -1.40 -12.45
CA GLN A 6 3.14 -1.74 -11.34
C GLN A 6 3.49 -3.09 -10.71
N LYS A 7 3.87 -4.09 -11.51
CA LYS A 7 4.35 -5.39 -11.00
C LYS A 7 5.63 -5.27 -10.20
N LYS A 8 6.58 -4.45 -10.67
CA LYS A 8 7.83 -4.19 -9.95
C LYS A 8 7.56 -3.54 -8.59
N LYS A 9 6.74 -2.49 -8.58
CA LYS A 9 6.34 -1.80 -7.35
C LYS A 9 5.57 -2.71 -6.38
N ALA A 10 4.70 -3.58 -6.89
CA ALA A 10 4.01 -4.58 -6.08
C ALA A 10 5.00 -5.55 -5.40
N LYS A 11 6.06 -5.96 -6.11
CA LYS A 11 7.11 -6.80 -5.52
C LYS A 11 7.86 -6.06 -4.40
N GLU A 12 8.29 -4.84 -4.64
CA GLU A 12 8.96 -3.99 -3.65
C GLU A 12 8.08 -3.76 -2.41
N PHE A 13 6.78 -3.51 -2.62
CA PHE A 13 5.77 -3.40 -1.56
C PHE A 13 5.70 -4.67 -0.70
N THR A 14 5.66 -5.86 -1.31
CA THR A 14 5.62 -7.12 -0.55
C THR A 14 6.89 -7.37 0.26
N GLU A 15 8.06 -6.99 -0.27
CA GLU A 15 9.33 -7.09 0.44
C GLU A 15 9.39 -6.11 1.63
N PHE A 16 8.93 -4.87 1.44
CA PHE A 16 8.82 -3.87 2.49
C PHE A 16 7.89 -4.29 3.63
N LEU A 17 6.77 -4.91 3.31
CA LEU A 17 5.77 -5.32 4.31
C LEU A 17 6.13 -6.60 5.06
N LYS A 18 6.93 -7.50 4.48
CA LYS A 18 7.22 -8.81 5.11
C LYS A 18 7.83 -8.66 6.50
N ASP A 19 8.59 -7.59 6.73
CA ASP A 19 9.32 -7.33 7.98
C ASP A 19 8.50 -6.43 8.94
N LYS A 20 7.29 -6.04 8.54
CA LYS A 20 6.38 -5.15 9.25
C LYS A 20 5.18 -5.96 9.75
N GLY A 21 5.39 -6.65 10.87
CA GLY A 21 4.43 -7.59 11.46
C GLY A 21 3.05 -6.99 11.75
N TYR A 22 2.02 -7.82 11.64
CA TYR A 22 0.60 -7.45 11.70
C TYR A 22 0.15 -7.11 13.14
N GLU A 23 0.18 -5.82 13.48
CA GLU A 23 -0.60 -5.23 14.58
C GLU A 23 -1.53 -4.15 14.03
N LYS A 24 -2.58 -3.78 14.76
CA LYS A 24 -3.62 -2.82 14.32
C LYS A 24 -3.06 -1.50 13.75
N GLY A 25 -1.88 -1.05 14.20
CA GLY A 25 -1.19 0.13 13.65
C GLY A 25 -0.68 -0.02 12.21
N TYR A 26 -0.60 -1.25 11.67
CA TYR A 26 -0.10 -1.51 10.34
C TYR A 26 -1.14 -1.45 9.23
N ALA A 27 -2.44 -1.44 9.55
CA ALA A 27 -3.49 -1.32 8.53
C ALA A 27 -3.40 0.02 7.79
N GLN A 28 -3.11 1.11 8.51
CA GLN A 28 -2.91 2.43 7.92
C GLN A 28 -1.72 2.45 6.95
N ILE A 29 -0.58 1.92 7.39
CA ILE A 29 0.64 1.82 6.58
C ILE A 29 0.39 0.95 5.35
N PHE A 30 -0.25 -0.21 5.53
CA PHE A 30 -0.56 -1.14 4.44
C PHE A 30 -1.37 -0.47 3.33
N TRP A 31 -2.53 0.11 3.67
CA TRP A 31 -3.45 0.66 2.67
C TRP A 31 -2.91 1.93 2.03
N THR A 32 -2.28 2.80 2.81
CA THR A 32 -1.69 4.03 2.27
C THR A 32 -0.57 3.69 1.30
N THR A 33 0.41 2.88 1.70
CA THR A 33 1.55 2.51 0.84
C THR A 33 1.12 1.72 -0.40
N LEU A 34 0.11 0.85 -0.29
CA LEU A 34 -0.40 0.12 -1.45
C LEU A 34 -0.98 1.07 -2.50
N LEU A 35 -1.85 1.98 -2.07
CA LEU A 35 -2.57 2.87 -2.97
C LEU A 35 -1.64 3.94 -3.57
N THR A 36 -0.73 4.51 -2.78
CA THR A 36 0.23 5.49 -3.30
C THR A 36 1.28 4.83 -4.18
N ASP A 37 1.97 3.81 -3.69
CA ASP A 37 3.23 3.39 -4.33
C ASP A 37 2.93 2.46 -5.50
N VAL A 38 1.99 1.52 -5.34
CA VAL A 38 1.67 0.53 -6.37
C VAL A 38 0.62 1.04 -7.36
N PHE A 39 -0.38 1.78 -6.88
CA PHE A 39 -1.48 2.28 -7.72
C PHE A 39 -1.32 3.75 -8.15
N GLY A 40 -0.42 4.52 -7.52
CA GLY A 40 -0.20 5.92 -7.88
C GLY A 40 -1.33 6.85 -7.46
N GLU A 41 -2.15 6.44 -6.49
CA GLU A 41 -3.28 7.24 -6.00
C GLU A 41 -2.77 8.33 -5.05
N GLU A 42 -3.02 9.60 -5.40
CA GLU A 42 -2.58 10.76 -4.60
C GLU A 42 -3.60 11.10 -3.51
N ASN A 43 -4.89 10.85 -3.74
CA ASN A 43 -5.98 11.25 -2.84
C ASN A 43 -6.55 10.05 -2.08
N VAL A 44 -5.68 9.29 -1.44
CA VAL A 44 -6.03 8.03 -0.75
C VAL A 44 -7.18 8.20 0.26
N SER A 45 -7.26 9.34 0.94
CA SER A 45 -8.32 9.65 1.92
C SER A 45 -9.73 9.73 1.33
N GLU A 46 -9.88 9.87 0.02
CA GLU A 46 -11.19 9.83 -0.64
C GLU A 46 -11.74 8.39 -0.75
N PHE A 47 -10.87 7.39 -0.64
CA PHE A 47 -11.22 5.98 -0.86
C PHE A 47 -11.21 5.14 0.42
N ILE A 48 -10.46 5.55 1.43
CA ILE A 48 -10.31 4.79 2.67
C ILE A 48 -10.50 5.68 3.91
N GLY A 49 -11.15 5.12 4.92
CA GLY A 49 -11.27 5.69 6.26
C GLY A 49 -10.73 4.70 7.30
N PHE A 50 -10.06 5.21 8.32
CA PHE A 50 -9.54 4.41 9.43
C PHE A 50 -10.37 4.68 10.69
N GLU A 51 -10.44 3.68 11.58
CA GLU A 51 -10.99 3.89 12.92
C GLU A 51 -10.08 4.84 13.72
N ASP A 52 -10.66 5.63 14.61
CA ASP A 52 -9.94 6.48 15.60
C ASP A 52 -9.20 5.64 16.66
#